data_AF-A0A526YQ00-F1
#
_entry.id   AF-A0A526YQ00-F1
#
_cell.length_a   1.000
_cell.length_b   1.000
_cell.length_c   1.000
_cell.angle_alpha   90.00
_cell.angle_beta   90.00
_cell.angle_gamma   90.00
#
_symmetry.space_group_name_H-M   'P 1'
#
loop_
_entity.id
_entity.type
_entity.pdbx_description
1 polymer ?
#
loop_
_entity_poly.entity_id
_entity_poly.type
_entity_poly.pdbx_seq_one_letter_code
_entity_poly.pdbx_strand_id
1 'polypeptide(L)'
;MNVIVVGAGIAGLSTAWSLVKAGHQVSIVEQGPIPNPLAASGDHHRIIRRAYGAASGYGRLITEAYEAWDEMWADLGEHHLDPRGFICISREPGDEAEEYREGMEAGNYPIELFESDAAAKRWRF
;
A
#
# COMPACT_ATOMS: atom_id res chain seq x y z
N MET A 1 -18.69 13.54 -17.43
CA MET A 1 -18.46 12.48 -18.45
C MET A 1 -19.04 11.18 -17.93
N ASN A 2 -19.39 10.26 -18.83
CA ASN A 2 -19.77 8.90 -18.46
C ASN A 2 -18.53 8.01 -18.62
N VAL A 3 -18.10 7.34 -17.56
CA VAL A 3 -16.90 6.50 -17.54
C VAL A 3 -17.30 5.07 -17.18
N ILE A 4 -16.77 4.09 -17.91
CA ILE A 4 -16.91 2.68 -17.57
C ILE A 4 -15.58 2.19 -17.01
N VAL A 5 -15.60 1.62 -15.80
CA VAL A 5 -14.46 0.93 -15.19
C VAL A 5 -14.68 -0.58 -15.34
N VAL A 6 -13.75 -1.26 -16.00
CA VAL A 6 -13.78 -2.72 -16.18
C VAL A 6 -12.87 -3.36 -15.14
N GLY A 7 -13.46 -4.13 -14.23
CA GLY A 7 -12.83 -4.72 -13.05
C GLY A 7 -13.20 -3.95 -11.77
N ALA A 8 -13.84 -4.63 -10.82
CA ALA A 8 -14.19 -4.13 -9.48
C ALA A 8 -13.24 -4.68 -8.39
N GLY A 9 -11.96 -4.88 -8.74
CA GLY A 9 -10.89 -5.03 -7.75
C GLY A 9 -10.50 -3.69 -7.12
N ILE A 10 -9.54 -3.68 -6.21
CA ILE A 10 -9.19 -2.46 -5.46
C ILE A 10 -8.81 -1.26 -6.35
N ALA A 11 -8.05 -1.49 -7.42
CA ALA A 11 -7.67 -0.43 -8.36
C ALA A 11 -8.88 0.15 -9.11
N GLY A 12 -9.84 -0.70 -9.48
CA GLY A 12 -11.05 -0.26 -10.18
C GLY A 12 -12.02 0.48 -9.26
N LEU A 13 -12.24 -0.05 -8.05
CA LEU A 13 -13.10 0.58 -7.05
C LEU A 13 -12.53 1.92 -6.56
N SER A 14 -11.21 2.01 -6.31
CA SER A 14 -10.59 3.29 -5.91
C SER A 14 -10.63 4.32 -7.05
N THR A 15 -10.43 3.89 -8.30
CA THR A 15 -10.59 4.75 -9.48
C THR A 15 -12.03 5.25 -9.61
N ALA A 16 -13.02 4.36 -9.47
CA ALA A 16 -14.43 4.72 -9.55
C ALA A 16 -14.82 5.71 -8.43
N TRP A 17 -14.36 5.47 -7.20
CA TRP A 17 -14.53 6.38 -6.07
C TRP A 17 -14.00 7.79 -6.40
N SER A 18 -12.74 7.89 -6.84
CA SER A 18 -12.13 9.17 -7.19
C SER A 18 -12.87 9.89 -8.33
N LEU A 19 -13.27 9.17 -9.37
CA LEU A 19 -14.04 9.72 -10.49
C LEU A 19 -15.44 10.22 -10.09
N VAL A 20 -16.13 9.49 -9.21
CA VAL A 20 -17.43 9.92 -8.67
C VAL A 20 -17.27 11.21 -7.86
N LYS A 21 -16.24 11.32 -7.01
CA LYS A 21 -15.94 12.56 -6.28
C LYS A 21 -15.64 13.74 -7.22
N ALA A 22 -14.99 13.48 -8.34
CA ALA A 22 -14.75 14.48 -9.39
C ALA A 22 -16.01 14.86 -10.20
N GLY A 23 -17.19 14.34 -9.86
CA GLY A 23 -18.46 14.70 -10.49
C GLY A 23 -18.74 13.94 -11.80
N HIS A 24 -18.07 12.81 -12.02
CA HIS A 24 -18.34 11.95 -13.18
C HIS A 24 -19.41 10.90 -12.88
N GLN A 25 -20.16 10.49 -13.92
CA GLN A 25 -21.03 9.32 -13.82
C GLN A 25 -20.21 8.08 -14.16
N VAL A 26 -20.16 7.12 -13.23
CA VAL A 26 -19.33 5.93 -13.37
C VAL A 26 -20.20 4.68 -13.37
N SER A 27 -19.97 3.79 -14.33
CA SER A 27 -20.48 2.42 -14.33
C SER A 27 -19.33 1.45 -14.12
N ILE A 28 -19.51 0.43 -13.29
CA ILE A 28 -18.48 -0.57 -12.99
C ILE A 28 -18.96 -1.92 -13.51
N VAL A 29 -18.09 -2.65 -14.21
CA VAL A 29 -18.35 -4.00 -14.71
C VAL A 29 -17.36 -4.96 -14.10
N GLU A 30 -17.85 -6.05 -13.51
CA GLU A 30 -17.05 -7.10 -12.88
C GLU A 30 -17.52 -8.47 -13.36
N GLN A 31 -16.60 -9.42 -13.49
CA GLN A 31 -16.91 -10.77 -13.96
C GLN A 31 -17.61 -11.64 -12.89
N GLY A 32 -17.45 -11.29 -11.61
CA GLY A 32 -18.00 -12.02 -10.47
C GLY A 32 -18.79 -11.16 -9.48
N PRO A 33 -19.13 -11.69 -8.28
CA PRO A 33 -19.68 -10.87 -7.20
C PRO A 33 -18.65 -9.84 -6.73
N ILE A 34 -19.10 -8.80 -6.02
CA ILE A 34 -18.22 -7.79 -5.41
C ILE A 34 -18.33 -7.92 -3.88
N PRO A 35 -17.22 -8.13 -3.15
CA PRO A 35 -15.86 -8.34 -3.65
C PRO A 35 -15.71 -9.69 -4.38
N ASN A 36 -14.93 -9.72 -5.45
CA ASN A 36 -14.70 -10.95 -6.22
C ASN A 36 -13.68 -11.85 -5.49
N PRO A 37 -14.03 -13.08 -5.08
CA PRO A 37 -13.10 -14.01 -4.41
C PRO A 37 -11.87 -14.39 -5.23
N LEU A 38 -11.91 -14.18 -6.56
CA LEU A 38 -10.80 -14.43 -7.47
C LEU A 38 -9.94 -13.19 -7.73
N ALA A 39 -10.29 -12.04 -7.17
CA ALA A 39 -9.49 -10.82 -7.33
C ALA A 39 -8.19 -10.91 -6.53
N ALA A 40 -7.10 -10.34 -7.07
CA ALA A 40 -5.84 -10.22 -6.34
C ALA A 40 -5.96 -9.38 -5.06
N SER A 41 -7.00 -8.55 -4.97
CA SER A 41 -7.36 -7.78 -3.77
C SER A 41 -8.32 -8.51 -2.82
N GLY A 42 -8.77 -9.73 -3.17
CA GLY A 42 -9.67 -10.54 -2.34
C GLY A 42 -8.92 -11.20 -1.19
N ASP A 43 -8.72 -10.47 -0.11
CA ASP A 43 -8.05 -10.93 1.12
C ASP A 43 -8.38 -9.98 2.28
N HIS A 44 -7.97 -10.34 3.50
CA HIS A 44 -8.29 -9.57 4.71
C HIS A 44 -7.33 -8.40 4.97
N HIS A 45 -6.03 -8.57 4.67
CA HIS A 45 -5.01 -7.57 5.03
C HIS A 45 -3.98 -7.36 3.92
N ARG A 46 -3.47 -6.12 3.80
CA ARG A 46 -2.39 -5.74 2.88
C ARG A 46 -1.41 -4.83 3.62
N ILE A 47 -0.12 -4.97 3.32
CA ILE A 47 0.92 -4.07 3.83
C ILE A 47 1.00 -2.84 2.91
N ILE A 48 1.07 -1.66 3.53
CA ILE A 48 1.51 -0.42 2.88
C ILE A 48 2.86 -0.02 3.49
N ARG A 49 3.86 0.25 2.64
CA ARG A 49 5.24 0.53 3.08
C ARG A 49 5.96 1.43 2.10
N ARG A 50 6.93 2.21 2.61
CA ARG A 50 7.83 3.05 1.81
C ARG A 50 9.08 2.33 1.32
N ALA A 51 9.39 1.18 1.90
CA ALA A 51 10.53 0.36 1.54
C ALA A 51 10.41 -0.08 0.07
N TYR A 52 11.16 0.57 -0.80
CA TYR A 52 11.28 0.30 -2.23
C TYR A 52 12.66 0.82 -2.66
N GLY A 53 13.28 0.19 -3.64
CA GLY A 53 14.57 0.66 -4.17
C GLY A 53 14.50 2.12 -4.64
N ALA A 54 15.59 2.88 -4.42
CA ALA A 54 15.65 4.33 -4.64
C ALA A 54 15.24 4.76 -6.07
N ALA A 55 15.63 3.97 -7.08
CA ALA A 55 15.36 4.25 -8.49
C ALA A 55 13.88 4.04 -8.90
N SER A 56 13.09 3.35 -8.06
CA SER A 56 11.74 2.95 -8.44
C SER A 56 10.70 4.08 -8.37
N GLY A 57 10.98 5.14 -7.60
CA GLY A 57 10.04 6.24 -7.35
C GLY A 57 8.85 5.89 -6.45
N TYR A 58 8.57 4.60 -6.22
CA TYR A 58 7.42 4.15 -5.42
C TYR A 58 7.45 4.68 -3.99
N GLY A 59 8.62 4.73 -3.34
CA GLY A 59 8.73 5.24 -1.98
C GLY A 59 8.18 6.66 -1.80
N ARG A 60 8.24 7.51 -2.84
CA ARG A 60 7.65 8.87 -2.86
C ARG A 60 6.13 8.82 -2.99
N LEU A 61 5.61 7.98 -3.88
CA LEU A 61 4.17 7.83 -4.13
C LEU A 61 3.40 7.33 -2.90
N ILE A 62 4.08 6.67 -1.96
CA ILE A 62 3.44 6.17 -0.74
C ILE A 62 2.92 7.31 0.16
N THR A 63 3.49 8.53 0.11
CA THR A 63 2.90 9.68 0.82
C THR A 63 1.51 9.99 0.28
N GLU A 64 1.41 10.17 -1.03
CA GLU A 64 0.14 10.43 -1.72
C GLU A 64 -0.84 9.26 -1.53
N ALA A 65 -0.33 8.02 -1.45
CA ALA A 65 -1.15 6.86 -1.15
C ALA A 65 -1.76 6.91 0.27
N TYR A 66 -0.99 7.30 1.29
CA TYR A 66 -1.55 7.50 2.65
C TYR A 66 -2.62 8.59 2.66
N GLU A 67 -2.36 9.73 2.00
CA GLU A 67 -3.34 10.83 1.90
C GLU A 67 -4.62 10.38 1.21
N ALA A 68 -4.53 9.62 0.11
CA ALA A 68 -5.68 9.08 -0.59
C ALA A 68 -6.47 8.05 0.26
N TRP A 69 -5.77 7.21 1.03
CA TRP A 69 -6.42 6.31 1.97
C TRP A 69 -7.14 7.06 3.08
N ASP A 70 -6.51 8.07 3.68
CA ASP A 70 -7.12 8.88 4.73
C ASP A 70 -8.39 9.59 4.23
N GLU A 71 -8.38 10.11 3.01
CA GLU A 71 -9.56 10.68 2.38
C GLU A 71 -10.67 9.63 2.16
N MET A 72 -10.32 8.44 1.68
CA MET A 72 -11.28 7.36 1.49
C MET A 72 -11.87 6.87 2.82
N TRP A 73 -11.06 6.75 3.87
CA TRP A 73 -11.51 6.41 5.21
C TRP A 73 -12.47 7.45 5.78
N ALA A 74 -12.20 8.73 5.55
CA ALA A 74 -13.09 9.81 5.95
C ALA A 74 -14.46 9.70 5.26
N ASP A 75 -14.50 9.39 3.96
CA ASP A 75 -15.75 9.18 3.23
C ASP A 75 -16.54 7.93 3.71
N LEU A 76 -15.82 6.88 4.10
CA LEU A 76 -16.42 5.64 4.63
C LEU A 76 -16.89 5.78 6.09
N GLY A 77 -16.40 6.79 6.82
CA GLY A 77 -16.68 6.96 8.25
C GLY A 77 -15.96 5.95 9.15
N GLU A 78 -15.01 5.19 8.60
CA GLU A 78 -14.23 4.17 9.29
C GLU A 78 -12.77 4.22 8.86
N HIS A 79 -11.84 3.93 9.78
CA HIS A 79 -10.41 3.90 9.52
C HIS A 79 -9.87 2.48 9.67
N HIS A 80 -9.48 1.86 8.56
CA HIS A 80 -9.06 0.46 8.52
C HIS A 80 -7.54 0.25 8.52
N LEU A 81 -6.73 1.31 8.54
CA LEU A 81 -5.29 1.18 8.67
C LEU A 81 -4.91 0.88 10.13
N ASP A 82 -4.26 -0.27 10.34
CA ASP A 82 -3.57 -0.61 11.58
C ASP A 82 -2.08 -0.26 11.45
N PRO A 83 -1.56 0.77 12.13
CA PRO A 83 -0.21 1.30 11.95
C PRO A 83 0.85 0.44 12.65
N ARG A 84 1.03 -0.81 12.19
CA ARG A 84 1.96 -1.80 12.77
C ARG A 84 3.41 -1.64 12.34
N GLY A 85 3.68 -0.84 11.31
CA GLY A 85 4.97 -0.81 10.62
C GLY A 85 5.25 -2.11 9.87
N PHE A 86 6.50 -2.29 9.46
CA PHE A 86 6.98 -3.50 8.77
C PHE A 86 8.45 -3.74 9.13
N ILE A 87 8.94 -4.96 8.95
CA ILE A 87 10.34 -5.32 9.13
C ILE A 87 10.83 -5.93 7.81
N CYS A 88 11.99 -5.48 7.35
CA CYS A 88 12.74 -6.12 6.28
C CYS A 88 13.95 -6.83 6.90
N ILE A 89 14.25 -8.04 6.42
CA ILE A 89 15.38 -8.84 6.91
C ILE A 89 16.35 -9.00 5.75
N SER A 90 17.56 -8.47 5.92
CA SER A 90 18.68 -8.76 5.03
C SER A 90 19.40 -10.02 5.49
N ARG A 91 19.76 -10.89 4.56
CA ARG A 91 20.46 -12.16 4.81
C ARG A 91 21.84 -12.18 4.17
N GLU A 92 22.01 -11.44 3.06
CA GLU A 92 23.22 -11.41 2.28
C GLU A 92 23.49 -9.96 1.82
N PRO A 93 24.76 -9.54 1.73
CA PRO A 93 25.09 -8.22 1.22
C PRO A 93 24.54 -8.00 -0.20
N GLY A 94 23.93 -6.84 -0.43
CA GLY A 94 23.33 -6.45 -1.71
C GLY A 94 21.97 -7.08 -2.00
N ASP A 95 21.31 -7.69 -1.02
CA ASP A 95 19.95 -8.21 -1.22
C ASP A 95 18.87 -7.12 -1.24
N GLU A 96 17.64 -7.52 -1.57
CA GLU A 96 16.51 -6.60 -1.75
C GLU A 96 16.21 -5.77 -0.49
N ALA A 97 16.50 -6.30 0.71
CA ALA A 97 16.31 -5.55 1.94
C ALA A 97 17.32 -4.40 2.10
N GLU A 98 18.55 -4.57 1.59
CA GLU A 98 19.52 -3.47 1.51
C GLU A 98 19.10 -2.44 0.47
N GLU A 99 18.58 -2.85 -0.69
CA GLU A 99 18.03 -1.91 -1.69
C GLU A 99 16.86 -1.09 -1.11
N TYR A 100 15.99 -1.72 -0.32
CA TYR A 100 14.92 -1.03 0.39
C TYR A 100 15.45 -0.04 1.43
N ARG A 101 16.48 -0.41 2.20
CA ARG A 101 17.13 0.48 3.17
C ARG A 101 17.69 1.71 2.46
N GLU A 102 18.42 1.53 1.36
CA GLU A 102 18.97 2.63 0.56
C GLU A 102 17.87 3.56 0.02
N GLY A 103 16.75 3.00 -0.45
CA GLY A 103 15.60 3.79 -0.88
C GLY A 103 14.94 4.56 0.25
N MET A 104 14.86 3.98 1.45
CA MET A 104 14.36 4.66 2.65
C MET A 104 15.29 5.82 3.07
N GLU A 105 16.60 5.61 3.07
CA GLU A 105 17.62 6.62 3.38
C GLU A 105 17.58 7.76 2.35
N ALA A 106 17.57 7.45 1.06
CA ALA A 106 17.49 8.43 -0.02
C ALA A 106 16.19 9.25 0.02
N GLY A 107 15.10 8.63 0.47
CA GLY A 107 13.81 9.30 0.71
C GLY A 107 13.73 10.08 2.03
N ASN A 108 14.78 10.03 2.87
CA ASN A 108 14.80 10.59 4.23
C ASN A 108 13.62 10.10 5.09
N TYR A 109 13.27 8.83 4.96
CA TYR A 109 12.20 8.20 5.74
C TYR A 109 12.76 7.56 7.02
N PRO A 110 12.02 7.59 8.14
CA PRO A 110 12.46 6.99 9.38
C PRO A 110 12.70 5.48 9.23
N ILE A 111 13.89 5.03 9.65
CA ILE A 111 14.26 3.61 9.75
C ILE A 111 15.03 3.36 11.05
N GLU A 112 14.83 2.18 11.65
CA GLU A 112 15.64 1.66 12.74
C GLU A 112 16.38 0.42 12.23
N LEU A 113 17.70 0.36 12.41
CA LEU A 113 18.51 -0.80 12.05
C LEU A 113 18.82 -1.62 13.30
N PHE A 114 18.72 -2.94 13.18
CA PHE A 114 19.03 -3.88 14.26
C PHE A 114 19.96 -4.96 13.76
N GLU A 115 20.99 -5.24 14.55
CA GLU A 115 21.70 -6.52 14.46
C GLU A 115 20.77 -7.67 14.87
N SER A 116 21.05 -8.85 14.33
CA SER A 116 20.19 -10.05 14.50
C SER A 116 19.86 -10.38 15.96
N ASP A 117 20.83 -10.26 16.88
CA ASP A 117 20.64 -10.57 18.30
C ASP A 117 19.76 -9.52 19.00
N ALA A 118 19.91 -8.24 18.65
CA ALA A 118 19.10 -7.15 19.16
C ALA A 118 17.65 -7.24 18.66
N ALA A 119 17.47 -7.57 17.38
CA ALA A 119 16.14 -7.79 16.79
C ALA A 119 15.41 -8.95 17.49
N ALA A 120 16.07 -10.10 17.67
CA ALA A 120 15.50 -11.26 18.36
C ALA A 120 15.15 -10.97 19.83
N LYS A 121 15.92 -10.12 20.52
CA LYS A 121 15.60 -9.67 21.89
C LYS A 121 14.39 -8.74 21.95
N ARG A 122 14.22 -7.86 20.95
CA ARG A 122 13.13 -6.87 20.86
C ARG A 122 11.81 -7.51 20.45
N TRP A 123 11.81 -8.33 19.40
CA TRP A 123 10.64 -9.05 18.89
C TRP A 123 10.76 -10.53 19.20
N ARG A 124 10.53 -10.87 20.47
CA ARG A 124 10.49 -12.26 20.93
C ARG A 124 9.23 -12.92 20.40
N PHE A 125 9.39 -14.00 19.64
CA PHE A 125 8.33 -14.93 19.27
C PHE A 125 8.26 -16.08 20.27
#